data_AF-A0A1A8G8A5-F1
#
_entry.id   AF-A0A1A8G8A5-F1
#
_cell.length_a   1.000
_cell.length_b   1.000
_cell.length_c   1.000
_cell.angle_alpha   90.00
_cell.angle_beta   90.00
_cell.angle_gamma   90.00
#
_symmetry.space_group_name_H-M   'P 1'
#
loop_
_entity.id
_entity.type
_entity.pdbx_description
1 polymer ?
#
loop_
_entity_poly.entity_id
_entity_poly.type
_entity_poly.pdbx_seq_one_letter_code
_entity_poly.pdbx_strand_id
1 'polypeptide(L)'
;LSFTTQLKAGKGLTIVGNVLEGTYLTKEEEAKKAEQNIKAAMAAERTKAFCHVVVSSDLRDGVSHLIQSAGLGGMKHNSVLMSWPGTWRQSNDPISWRNFIETIRETTAAHQALLVAKNVDSFPTNQDCLGEGTIDVWWVVHDGGMLMLLPFLLRQHKVWRKCKMRIFTVAQMDDNSIQMKKDLQMFLYHLRLDAAVEVVEMHDNDISAFTYEKTLVMEQRSQMLKQMHLSRTEREREIQSITDESRSSIRRKNQGATETVNLSQQASTMEDTQEDEAQLIHDKNTASYAAANDKPDVGPDRVHMTWTKDKLLTERNRSREPNTNMAVRDLFSMKPNQSNVRRMHTAVKLNEVVVNKSQGAHLVLLNMPGPPKNRGGDENYMEFLEVLLEGLNRVLLVRGGGREVITIYS
;
A
#
# COMPACT_ATOMS: atom_id res chain seq x y z
N LEU A 1 -5.88 21.00 -4.75
CA LEU A 1 -6.63 21.22 -6.02
C LEU A 1 -5.71 21.24 -7.23
N SER A 2 -4.65 22.06 -7.26
CA SER A 2 -3.71 22.13 -8.39
C SER A 2 -3.15 20.77 -8.79
N PHE A 3 -2.64 19.98 -7.83
CA PHE A 3 -2.15 18.63 -8.08
C PHE A 3 -3.21 17.70 -8.70
N THR A 4 -4.46 17.79 -8.25
CA THR A 4 -5.59 17.02 -8.82
C THR A 4 -5.85 17.41 -10.28
N THR A 5 -5.84 18.71 -10.61
CA THR A 5 -5.94 19.19 -12.00
C THR A 5 -4.81 18.61 -12.85
N GLN A 6 -3.58 18.59 -12.34
CA GLN A 6 -2.41 18.06 -13.04
C GLN A 6 -2.51 16.55 -13.27
N LEU A 7 -2.96 15.78 -12.28
CA LEU A 7 -3.10 14.33 -12.38
C LEU A 7 -4.24 13.91 -13.33
N LYS A 8 -5.37 14.62 -13.31
CA LYS A 8 -6.55 14.27 -14.10
C LYS A 8 -6.54 14.90 -15.50
N ALA A 9 -5.76 15.96 -15.71
CA ALA A 9 -5.71 16.73 -16.96
C ALA A 9 -7.10 17.10 -17.51
N GLY A 10 -8.06 17.37 -16.62
CA GLY A 10 -9.45 17.72 -16.97
C GLY A 10 -10.33 16.57 -17.47
N LYS A 11 -9.90 15.31 -17.33
CA LYS A 11 -10.65 14.10 -17.71
C LYS A 11 -11.16 13.34 -16.48
N GLY A 12 -12.22 12.57 -16.69
CA GLY A 12 -12.82 11.70 -15.67
C GLY A 12 -13.59 12.45 -14.58
N LEU A 13 -14.03 11.71 -13.57
CA LEU A 13 -14.78 12.23 -12.43
C LEU A 13 -13.82 12.70 -11.34
N THR A 14 -14.12 13.86 -10.75
CA THR A 14 -13.47 14.37 -9.53
C THR A 14 -14.56 14.91 -8.61
N ILE A 15 -14.51 14.54 -7.32
CA ILE A 15 -15.40 15.03 -6.27
C ILE A 15 -14.51 15.67 -5.20
N VAL A 16 -14.78 16.92 -4.86
CA VAL A 16 -14.11 17.64 -3.75
C VAL A 16 -15.05 17.61 -2.56
N GLY A 17 -14.72 16.75 -1.60
CA GLY A 17 -15.44 16.60 -0.34
C GLY A 17 -14.92 17.57 0.72
N ASN A 18 -15.82 18.17 1.51
CA ASN A 18 -15.48 18.93 2.69
C ASN A 18 -16.45 18.59 3.82
N VAL A 19 -15.94 18.48 5.05
CA VAL A 19 -16.74 18.18 6.24
C VAL A 19 -16.63 19.37 7.19
N LEU A 20 -17.79 19.88 7.62
CA LEU A 20 -17.90 20.90 8.65
C LEU A 20 -18.40 20.25 9.94
N GLU A 21 -17.68 20.45 11.03
CA GLU A 21 -18.09 19.94 12.34
C GLU A 21 -19.25 20.79 12.91
N GLY A 22 -20.33 20.13 13.32
CA GLY A 22 -21.50 20.73 13.95
C GLY A 22 -22.82 20.12 13.51
N THR A 23 -23.92 20.84 13.78
CA THR A 23 -25.28 20.42 13.42
C THR A 23 -25.77 21.18 12.19
N TYR A 24 -26.31 20.48 11.20
CA TYR A 24 -26.74 21.09 9.93
C TYR A 24 -27.76 22.23 10.13
N LEU A 25 -28.75 22.03 11.00
CA LEU A 25 -29.78 23.04 11.31
C LEU A 25 -29.21 24.40 11.72
N THR A 26 -28.01 24.42 12.32
CA THR A 26 -27.34 25.65 12.77
C THR A 26 -26.29 26.16 11.79
N LYS A 27 -25.78 25.29 10.91
CA LYS A 27 -24.63 25.56 10.02
C LYS A 27 -24.98 25.59 8.54
N GLU A 28 -26.26 25.67 8.18
CA GLU A 28 -26.71 25.70 6.78
C GLU A 28 -26.01 26.82 5.97
N GLU A 29 -25.98 28.04 6.51
CA GLU A 29 -25.36 29.18 5.84
C GLU A 29 -23.83 29.07 5.76
N GLU A 30 -23.19 28.52 6.79
CA GLU A 30 -21.75 28.20 6.76
C GLU A 30 -21.44 27.15 5.69
N ALA A 31 -22.28 26.12 5.56
CA ALA A 31 -22.13 25.07 4.56
C ALA A 31 -22.26 25.62 3.13
N LYS A 32 -23.27 26.48 2.87
CA LYS A 32 -23.42 27.16 1.57
C LYS A 32 -22.21 28.05 1.25
N LYS A 33 -21.71 28.79 2.24
CA LYS A 33 -20.52 29.65 2.06
C LYS A 33 -19.26 28.82 1.80
N ALA A 34 -19.07 27.72 2.51
CA ALA A 34 -17.96 26.79 2.28
C ALA A 34 -18.02 26.21 0.86
N GLU A 35 -19.20 25.82 0.40
CA GLU A 35 -19.40 25.31 -0.96
C GLU A 35 -19.05 26.36 -2.03
N GLN A 36 -19.47 27.61 -1.84
CA GLN A 36 -19.11 28.71 -2.74
C GLN A 36 -17.61 28.99 -2.77
N ASN A 37 -16.96 29.00 -1.60
CA ASN A 37 -15.51 29.19 -1.50
C ASN A 37 -14.74 28.07 -2.21
N ILE A 38 -15.15 26.82 -2.03
CA ILE A 38 -14.53 25.67 -2.70
C ILE A 38 -14.75 25.78 -4.21
N LYS A 39 -15.95 26.13 -4.68
CA LYS A 39 -16.22 26.36 -6.11
C LYS A 39 -15.35 27.46 -6.70
N ALA A 40 -15.14 28.56 -5.98
CA ALA A 40 -14.23 29.63 -6.41
C ALA A 40 -12.78 29.15 -6.52
N ALA A 41 -12.30 28.37 -5.53
CA ALA A 41 -10.96 27.79 -5.56
C ALA A 41 -10.80 26.76 -6.71
N MET A 42 -11.81 25.93 -6.97
CA MET A 42 -11.83 25.01 -8.12
C MET A 42 -11.76 25.77 -9.45
N ALA A 43 -12.50 26.88 -9.58
CA ALA A 43 -12.46 27.72 -10.78
C ALA A 43 -11.07 28.35 -11.00
N ALA A 44 -10.45 28.87 -9.94
CA ALA A 44 -9.10 29.44 -9.98
C ALA A 44 -8.06 28.41 -10.45
N GLU A 45 -8.15 27.17 -9.93
CA GLU A 45 -7.24 26.07 -10.28
C GLU A 45 -7.66 25.27 -11.52
N ARG A 46 -8.69 25.73 -12.24
CA ARG A 46 -9.28 25.10 -13.42
C ARG A 46 -9.63 23.62 -13.21
N THR A 47 -10.02 23.27 -11.98
CA THR A 47 -10.39 21.90 -11.59
C THR A 47 -11.84 21.64 -12.00
N LYS A 48 -12.05 20.71 -12.94
CA LYS A 48 -13.40 20.23 -13.29
C LYS A 48 -13.83 19.17 -12.27
N ALA A 49 -14.61 19.57 -11.27
CA ALA A 49 -15.04 18.69 -10.18
C ALA A 49 -16.41 19.08 -9.63
N PHE A 50 -17.07 18.13 -8.96
CA PHE A 50 -18.25 18.38 -8.13
C PHE A 50 -17.82 18.76 -6.71
N CYS A 51 -18.49 19.74 -6.11
CA CYS A 51 -18.29 20.08 -4.70
C CYS A 51 -19.34 19.34 -3.87
N HIS A 52 -18.93 18.74 -2.76
CA HIS A 52 -19.84 18.10 -1.81
C HIS A 52 -19.45 18.48 -0.39
N VAL A 53 -20.28 19.30 0.27
CA VAL A 53 -20.07 19.75 1.65
C VAL A 53 -21.04 19.01 2.56
N VAL A 54 -20.52 18.39 3.61
CA VAL A 54 -21.29 17.64 4.60
C VAL A 54 -21.10 18.30 5.96
N VAL A 55 -22.19 18.48 6.70
CA VAL A 55 -22.14 18.91 8.11
C VAL A 55 -22.36 17.69 8.99
N SER A 56 -21.44 17.42 9.92
CA SER A 56 -21.47 16.26 10.82
C SER A 56 -21.05 16.66 12.22
N SER A 57 -21.62 16.06 13.25
CA SER A 57 -21.23 16.31 14.64
C SER A 57 -19.82 15.82 14.97
N ASP A 58 -19.31 14.88 14.17
CA ASP A 58 -17.98 14.32 14.28
C ASP A 58 -17.29 14.32 12.91
N LEU A 59 -16.05 14.80 12.88
CA LEU A 59 -15.28 14.95 11.64
C LEU A 59 -14.97 13.58 11.00
N ARG A 60 -14.64 12.57 11.82
CA ARG A 60 -14.30 11.22 11.36
C ARG A 60 -15.51 10.58 10.70
N ASP A 61 -16.68 10.63 11.33
CA ASP A 61 -17.91 10.09 10.76
C ASP A 61 -18.32 10.82 9.49
N GLY A 62 -18.13 12.15 9.44
CA GLY A 62 -18.39 12.92 8.22
C GLY A 62 -17.50 12.50 7.05
N VAL A 63 -16.21 12.26 7.30
CA VAL A 63 -15.27 11.73 6.27
C VAL A 63 -15.65 10.30 5.88
N SER A 64 -15.99 9.46 6.85
CA SER A 64 -16.46 8.09 6.63
C SER A 64 -17.66 8.03 5.68
N HIS A 65 -18.64 8.91 5.90
CA HIS A 65 -19.81 9.02 5.04
C HIS A 65 -19.45 9.47 3.61
N LEU A 66 -18.52 10.42 3.45
CA LEU A 66 -18.04 10.84 2.12
C LEU A 66 -17.38 9.67 1.35
N ILE A 67 -16.55 8.87 2.03
CA ILE A 67 -15.88 7.72 1.43
C ILE A 67 -16.91 6.70 0.91
N GLN A 68 -17.94 6.43 1.71
CA GLN A 68 -18.93 5.38 1.42
C GLN A 68 -20.01 5.82 0.42
N SER A 69 -20.44 7.08 0.46
CA SER A 69 -21.67 7.54 -0.20
C SER A 69 -21.47 8.58 -1.30
N ALA A 70 -20.29 9.21 -1.43
CA ALA A 70 -20.11 10.23 -2.44
C ALA A 70 -20.13 9.65 -3.87
N GLY A 71 -21.01 10.20 -4.70
CA GLY A 71 -21.24 9.77 -6.09
C GLY A 71 -22.71 9.44 -6.33
N LEU A 72 -23.03 9.05 -7.56
CA LEU A 72 -24.40 8.66 -7.95
C LEU A 72 -24.36 7.41 -8.84
N GLY A 73 -24.91 6.30 -8.34
CA GLY A 73 -24.94 5.03 -9.08
C GLY A 73 -23.54 4.54 -9.46
N GLY A 74 -23.30 4.29 -10.76
CA GLY A 74 -21.98 3.92 -11.27
C GLY A 74 -20.95 5.06 -11.28
N MET A 75 -21.40 6.32 -11.18
CA MET A 75 -20.53 7.51 -11.11
C MET A 75 -20.07 7.75 -9.68
N LYS A 76 -19.17 6.89 -9.20
CA LYS A 76 -18.56 6.98 -7.87
C LYS A 76 -17.05 7.15 -7.96
N HIS A 77 -16.46 7.68 -6.91
CA HIS A 77 -15.01 7.75 -6.79
C HIS A 77 -14.41 6.34 -6.56
N ASN A 78 -13.19 6.15 -7.01
CA ASN A 78 -12.40 4.92 -6.86
C ASN A 78 -11.08 5.15 -6.11
N SER A 79 -10.79 6.41 -5.78
CA SER A 79 -9.57 6.80 -5.10
C SER A 79 -9.84 8.00 -4.21
N VAL A 80 -9.30 7.94 -2.99
CA VAL A 80 -9.31 9.05 -2.02
C VAL A 80 -7.94 9.72 -2.07
N LEU A 81 -7.91 11.04 -2.25
CA LEU A 81 -6.69 11.85 -2.18
C LEU A 81 -6.78 12.78 -0.98
N MET A 82 -5.79 12.73 -0.09
CA MET A 82 -5.70 13.62 1.06
C MET A 82 -4.26 14.13 1.30
N SER A 83 -4.13 15.16 2.12
CA SER A 83 -2.83 15.69 2.56
C SER A 83 -2.33 14.95 3.80
N TRP A 84 -1.00 14.84 3.92
CA TRP A 84 -0.34 14.42 5.15
C TRP A 84 -0.70 15.35 6.33
N PRO A 85 -0.97 14.83 7.53
CA PRO A 85 -1.26 15.66 8.71
C PRO A 85 0.04 16.28 9.26
N GLY A 86 0.59 17.32 8.62
CA GLY A 86 1.92 17.86 8.93
C GLY A 86 2.16 18.34 10.37
N THR A 87 1.11 18.71 11.10
CA THR A 87 1.19 19.21 12.49
C THR A 87 0.95 18.12 13.54
N TRP A 88 0.90 16.85 13.15
CA TRP A 88 0.48 15.76 14.05
C TRP A 88 1.35 15.58 15.30
N ARG A 89 2.66 15.92 15.22
CA ARG A 89 3.59 15.92 16.38
C ARG A 89 3.43 17.14 17.29
N GLN A 90 2.93 18.26 16.76
CA GLN A 90 2.86 19.55 17.45
C GLN A 90 1.48 19.79 18.07
N SER A 91 0.44 19.19 17.50
CA SER A 91 -0.91 19.29 18.03
C SER A 91 -1.02 18.50 19.34
N ASN A 92 -1.31 19.20 20.44
CA ASN A 92 -1.81 18.58 21.67
C ASN A 92 -3.15 17.84 21.47
N ASP A 93 -3.72 17.91 20.28
CA ASP A 93 -4.92 17.21 19.88
C ASP A 93 -4.59 15.86 19.20
N PRO A 94 -4.73 14.72 19.91
CA PRO A 94 -4.53 13.41 19.32
C PRO A 94 -5.62 13.04 18.31
N ILE A 95 -6.69 13.83 18.15
CA ILE A 95 -7.80 13.52 17.24
C ILE A 95 -7.35 13.64 15.77
N SER A 96 -6.52 14.63 15.43
CA SER A 96 -6.13 14.89 14.03
C SER A 96 -5.47 13.70 13.32
N TRP A 97 -4.46 13.08 13.94
CA TRP A 97 -3.78 11.92 13.35
C TRP A 97 -4.58 10.63 13.49
N ARG A 98 -5.46 10.52 14.50
CA ARG A 98 -6.41 9.40 14.59
C ARG A 98 -7.40 9.43 13.43
N ASN A 99 -7.94 10.61 13.10
CA ASN A 99 -8.85 10.77 11.95
C ASN A 99 -8.15 10.41 10.64
N PHE A 100 -6.87 10.77 10.49
CA PHE A 100 -6.06 10.34 9.35
C PHE A 100 -5.96 8.80 9.26
N ILE A 101 -5.65 8.11 10.36
CA ILE A 101 -5.55 6.65 10.36
C ILE A 101 -6.91 5.97 10.12
N GLU A 102 -7.98 6.47 10.73
CA GLU A 102 -9.33 5.97 10.47
C GLU A 102 -9.71 6.15 8.99
N THR A 103 -9.35 7.28 8.38
CA THR A 103 -9.53 7.51 6.93
C THR A 103 -8.82 6.45 6.10
N ILE A 104 -7.58 6.07 6.45
CA ILE A 104 -6.83 4.99 5.77
C ILE A 104 -7.58 3.66 5.90
N ARG A 105 -8.05 3.32 7.11
CA ARG A 105 -8.76 2.07 7.39
C ARG A 105 -10.07 1.99 6.61
N GLU A 106 -10.85 3.06 6.63
CA GLU A 106 -12.16 3.14 5.95
C GLU A 106 -12.01 3.09 4.44
N THR A 107 -11.02 3.80 3.87
CA THR A 107 -10.69 3.74 2.44
C THR A 107 -10.29 2.32 2.02
N THR A 108 -9.46 1.66 2.84
CA THR A 108 -9.05 0.27 2.60
C THR A 108 -10.24 -0.70 2.68
N ALA A 109 -11.11 -0.53 3.69
CA ALA A 109 -12.32 -1.35 3.86
C ALA A 109 -13.33 -1.14 2.73
N ALA A 110 -13.40 0.07 2.17
CA ALA A 110 -14.21 0.40 1.00
C ALA A 110 -13.61 -0.12 -0.32
N HIS A 111 -12.44 -0.76 -0.29
CA HIS A 111 -11.70 -1.23 -1.47
C HIS A 111 -11.42 -0.13 -2.50
N GLN A 112 -11.08 1.06 -2.01
CA GLN A 112 -10.68 2.21 -2.82
C GLN A 112 -9.18 2.43 -2.69
N ALA A 113 -8.55 3.00 -3.73
CA ALA A 113 -7.15 3.40 -3.62
C ALA A 113 -7.02 4.63 -2.72
N LEU A 114 -5.90 4.76 -2.02
CA LEU A 114 -5.56 5.93 -1.22
C LEU A 114 -4.28 6.58 -1.74
N LEU A 115 -4.34 7.90 -1.89
CA LEU A 115 -3.21 8.75 -2.24
C LEU A 115 -3.00 9.78 -1.11
N VAL A 116 -1.81 9.80 -0.50
CA VAL A 116 -1.47 10.79 0.53
C VAL A 116 -0.30 11.64 0.06
N ALA A 117 -0.55 12.93 -0.13
CA ALA A 117 0.47 13.89 -0.54
C ALA A 117 1.12 14.54 0.69
N LYS A 118 2.43 14.37 0.86
CA LYS A 118 3.23 15.04 1.91
C LYS A 118 3.85 16.32 1.39
N ASN A 119 3.91 17.35 2.24
CA ASN A 119 4.47 18.67 1.91
C ASN A 119 3.76 19.32 0.72
N VAL A 120 2.42 19.37 0.77
CA VAL A 120 1.58 19.88 -0.31
C VAL A 120 1.93 21.31 -0.73
N ASP A 121 2.45 22.13 0.18
CA ASP A 121 2.88 23.50 -0.11
C ASP A 121 4.09 23.58 -1.06
N SER A 122 4.88 22.49 -1.16
CA SER A 122 6.01 22.39 -2.07
C SER A 122 5.62 21.91 -3.48
N PHE A 123 4.38 21.46 -3.68
CA PHE A 123 3.90 21.01 -4.99
C PHE A 123 3.78 22.17 -5.97
N PRO A 124 4.13 21.96 -7.25
CA PRO A 124 4.03 23.01 -8.24
C PRO A 124 2.57 23.41 -8.47
N THR A 125 2.37 24.70 -8.72
CA THR A 125 1.10 25.25 -9.17
C THR A 125 0.86 24.95 -10.65
N ASN A 126 -0.32 25.29 -11.15
CA ASN A 126 -0.65 25.15 -12.57
C ASN A 126 0.07 26.15 -13.49
N GLN A 127 0.71 27.17 -12.93
CA GLN A 127 1.47 28.17 -13.67
C GLN A 127 2.91 27.71 -13.90
N ASP A 128 3.43 26.90 -12.98
CA ASP A 128 4.78 26.39 -13.04
C ASP A 128 4.99 25.44 -14.23
N CYS A 129 6.25 25.33 -14.64
CA CYS A 129 6.72 24.30 -15.56
C CYS A 129 8.03 23.79 -14.99
N LEU A 130 8.01 22.59 -14.41
CA LEU A 130 9.24 22.02 -13.87
C LEU A 130 10.23 21.80 -15.03
N GLY A 131 11.49 22.10 -14.76
CA GLY A 131 12.59 21.84 -15.68
C GLY A 131 12.86 20.34 -15.85
N GLU A 132 14.04 20.02 -16.38
CA GLU A 132 14.51 18.64 -16.38
C GLU A 132 14.70 18.15 -14.94
N GLY A 133 14.20 16.95 -14.67
CA GLY A 133 14.30 16.30 -13.36
C GLY A 133 13.63 14.93 -13.41
N THR A 134 13.46 14.29 -12.26
CA THR A 134 12.95 12.92 -12.21
C THR A 134 11.69 12.77 -11.37
N ILE A 135 10.81 11.86 -11.80
CA ILE A 135 9.75 11.28 -10.97
C ILE A 135 10.22 9.87 -10.63
N ASP A 136 10.47 9.63 -9.36
CA ASP A 136 11.02 8.39 -8.85
C ASP A 136 9.93 7.54 -8.23
N VAL A 137 9.81 6.30 -8.68
CA VAL A 137 8.79 5.35 -8.25
C VAL A 137 9.46 4.22 -7.49
N TRP A 138 9.18 4.10 -6.20
CA TRP A 138 9.70 3.05 -5.34
C TRP A 138 8.66 1.94 -5.16
N TRP A 139 8.84 0.87 -5.93
CA TRP A 139 8.00 -0.31 -5.90
C TRP A 139 8.61 -1.37 -4.96
N VAL A 140 8.15 -1.38 -3.71
CA VAL A 140 8.75 -2.25 -2.68
C VAL A 140 8.14 -3.66 -2.71
N VAL A 141 6.82 -3.81 -2.95
CA VAL A 141 6.16 -5.15 -2.96
C VAL A 141 4.90 -5.19 -3.84
N HIS A 142 3.89 -4.36 -3.56
CA HIS A 142 2.54 -4.45 -4.13
C HIS A 142 2.18 -3.23 -4.99
N ASP A 143 1.00 -3.25 -5.59
CA ASP A 143 0.36 -2.11 -6.29
C ASP A 143 1.17 -1.53 -7.46
N GLY A 144 2.09 -2.30 -8.04
CA GLY A 144 3.01 -1.83 -9.08
C GLY A 144 2.31 -1.18 -10.27
N GLY A 145 1.15 -1.71 -10.67
CA GLY A 145 0.35 -1.14 -11.76
C GLY A 145 -0.10 0.29 -11.48
N MET A 146 -0.62 0.56 -10.28
CA MET A 146 -1.07 1.89 -9.89
C MET A 146 0.11 2.85 -9.75
N LEU A 147 1.20 2.40 -9.13
CA LEU A 147 2.41 3.21 -8.96
C LEU A 147 3.04 3.64 -10.28
N MET A 148 2.91 2.85 -11.35
CA MET A 148 3.37 3.26 -12.69
C MET A 148 2.35 4.10 -13.45
N LEU A 149 1.05 3.89 -13.23
CA LEU A 149 0.00 4.66 -13.89
C LEU A 149 0.05 6.14 -13.47
N LEU A 150 0.27 6.43 -12.19
CA LEU A 150 0.22 7.80 -11.66
C LEU A 150 1.27 8.74 -12.29
N PRO A 151 2.58 8.40 -12.35
CA PRO A 151 3.58 9.20 -13.04
C PRO A 151 3.31 9.35 -14.53
N PHE A 152 2.82 8.27 -15.17
CA PHE A 152 2.47 8.30 -16.59
C PHE A 152 1.37 9.34 -16.86
N LEU A 153 0.31 9.35 -16.05
CA LEU A 153 -0.75 10.37 -16.13
C LEU A 153 -0.23 11.78 -15.84
N LEU A 154 0.61 11.94 -14.80
CA LEU A 154 1.18 13.25 -14.44
C LEU A 154 2.02 13.84 -15.58
N ARG A 155 2.84 13.03 -16.26
CA ARG A 155 3.70 13.48 -17.39
C ARG A 155 2.90 13.97 -18.60
N GLN A 156 1.60 13.66 -18.71
CA GLN A 156 0.74 14.24 -19.75
C GLN A 156 0.55 15.76 -19.54
N HIS A 157 0.60 16.21 -18.29
CA HIS A 157 0.44 17.63 -17.93
C HIS A 157 1.72 18.43 -18.19
N LYS A 158 1.57 19.69 -18.62
CA LYS A 158 2.70 20.59 -18.98
C LYS A 158 3.73 20.76 -17.87
N VAL A 159 3.29 20.72 -16.60
CA VAL A 159 4.13 20.91 -15.41
C VAL A 159 5.18 19.81 -15.30
N TRP A 160 4.82 18.56 -15.61
CA TRP A 160 5.65 17.37 -15.36
C TRP A 160 6.20 16.75 -16.65
N ARG A 161 5.85 17.29 -17.82
CA ARG A 161 6.16 16.72 -19.14
C ARG A 161 7.66 16.50 -19.39
N LYS A 162 8.50 17.39 -18.86
CA LYS A 162 9.97 17.32 -19.00
C LYS A 162 10.64 16.38 -17.98
N CYS A 163 9.89 15.87 -17.00
CA CYS A 163 10.44 14.95 -16.03
C CYS A 163 10.64 13.56 -16.66
N LYS A 164 11.75 12.90 -16.32
CA LYS A 164 12.04 11.51 -16.65
C LYS A 164 11.50 10.59 -15.55
N MET A 165 11.02 9.41 -15.92
CA MET A 165 10.53 8.44 -14.95
C MET A 165 11.65 7.46 -14.58
N ARG A 166 11.85 7.21 -13.29
CA ARG A 166 12.76 6.16 -12.78
C ARG A 166 11.99 5.22 -11.87
N ILE A 167 12.14 3.92 -12.06
CA ILE A 167 11.49 2.88 -11.29
C ILE A 167 12.56 2.13 -10.51
N PHE A 168 12.43 2.15 -9.19
CA PHE A 168 13.23 1.38 -8.24
C PHE A 168 12.37 0.23 -7.73
N THR A 169 12.73 -1.00 -8.07
CA THR A 169 12.07 -2.19 -7.53
C THR A 169 12.95 -2.82 -6.46
N VAL A 170 12.34 -3.28 -5.36
CA VAL A 170 13.09 -3.93 -4.28
C VAL A 170 13.07 -5.45 -4.46
N ALA A 171 14.26 -6.04 -4.48
CA ALA A 171 14.50 -7.47 -4.55
C ALA A 171 15.05 -7.98 -3.21
N GLN A 172 14.65 -9.20 -2.84
CA GLN A 172 15.19 -9.90 -1.68
C GLN A 172 16.52 -10.57 -2.06
N MET A 173 17.36 -10.91 -1.08
CA MET A 173 18.69 -11.49 -1.35
C MET A 173 18.64 -12.86 -2.07
N ASP A 174 17.51 -13.56 -2.00
CA ASP A 174 17.24 -14.82 -2.68
C ASP A 174 16.58 -14.64 -4.05
N ASP A 175 16.19 -13.42 -4.44
CA ASP A 175 15.62 -13.11 -5.74
C ASP A 175 16.71 -12.98 -6.82
N ASN A 176 16.37 -13.32 -8.07
CA ASN A 176 17.24 -13.05 -9.21
C ASN A 176 17.04 -11.61 -9.71
N SER A 177 17.78 -10.67 -9.11
CA SER A 177 17.74 -9.24 -9.45
C SER A 177 18.00 -8.96 -10.92
N ILE A 178 18.87 -9.74 -11.57
CA ILE A 178 19.21 -9.56 -12.99
C ILE A 178 18.03 -9.92 -13.87
N GLN A 179 17.37 -11.05 -13.60
CA GLN A 179 16.20 -11.46 -14.36
C GLN A 179 15.03 -10.50 -14.12
N MET A 180 14.78 -10.11 -12.87
CA MET A 180 13.73 -9.14 -12.52
C MET A 180 13.91 -7.81 -13.26
N LYS A 181 15.16 -7.32 -13.37
CA LYS A 181 15.47 -6.12 -14.14
C LYS A 181 15.12 -6.28 -15.63
N LYS A 182 15.53 -7.40 -16.23
CA LYS A 182 15.25 -7.68 -17.66
C LYS A 182 13.76 -7.80 -17.93
N ASP A 183 13.04 -8.55 -17.10
CA ASP A 183 11.59 -8.75 -17.22
C ASP A 183 10.85 -7.41 -17.13
N LEU A 184 11.23 -6.56 -16.16
CA LEU A 184 10.63 -5.25 -15.98
C LEU A 184 10.94 -4.29 -17.14
N GLN A 185 12.17 -4.32 -17.67
CA GLN A 185 12.53 -3.55 -18.87
C GLN A 185 11.75 -3.99 -20.10
N MET A 186 11.62 -5.30 -20.33
CA MET A 186 10.82 -5.86 -21.42
C MET A 186 9.35 -5.49 -21.29
N PHE A 187 8.81 -5.54 -20.07
CA PHE A 187 7.44 -5.15 -19.80
C PHE A 187 7.17 -3.67 -20.14
N LEU A 188 8.03 -2.76 -19.69
CA LEU A 188 7.90 -1.33 -19.99
C LEU A 188 8.04 -1.05 -21.49
N TYR A 189 8.92 -1.78 -22.18
CA TYR A 189 9.07 -1.70 -23.62
C TYR A 189 7.78 -2.07 -24.36
N HIS A 190 7.12 -3.18 -23.98
CA HIS A 190 5.83 -3.58 -24.56
C HIS A 190 4.71 -2.56 -24.31
N LEU A 191 4.74 -1.87 -23.16
CA LEU A 191 3.80 -0.80 -22.84
C LEU A 191 4.18 0.56 -23.42
N ARG A 192 5.36 0.67 -24.06
CA ARG A 192 5.92 1.93 -24.57
C ARG A 192 6.06 3.00 -23.48
N LEU A 193 6.37 2.56 -22.26
CA LEU A 193 6.64 3.44 -21.13
C LEU A 193 8.13 3.77 -21.07
N ASP A 194 8.46 5.03 -21.33
CA ASP A 194 9.83 5.54 -21.21
C ASP A 194 10.19 5.77 -19.72
N ALA A 195 10.85 4.77 -19.13
CA ALA A 195 11.37 4.78 -17.78
C ALA A 195 12.70 4.05 -17.65
N ALA A 196 13.58 4.59 -16.80
CA ALA A 196 14.76 3.87 -16.33
C ALA A 196 14.38 2.90 -15.21
N VAL A 197 14.98 1.70 -15.19
CA VAL A 197 14.72 0.67 -14.18
C VAL A 197 15.98 0.36 -13.41
N GLU A 198 15.86 0.34 -12.08
CA GLU A 198 16.90 -0.07 -11.15
C GLU A 198 16.33 -1.05 -10.13
N VAL A 199 17.09 -2.12 -9.85
CA VAL A 199 16.75 -3.11 -8.83
C VAL A 199 17.64 -2.85 -7.62
N VAL A 200 17.01 -2.75 -6.45
CA VAL A 200 17.67 -2.49 -5.18
C VAL A 200 17.52 -3.73 -4.33
N GLU A 201 18.64 -4.33 -3.94
CA GLU A 201 18.65 -5.50 -3.06
C GLU A 201 18.56 -5.06 -1.60
N MET A 202 17.64 -5.67 -0.85
CA MET A 202 17.44 -5.41 0.58
C MET A 202 17.16 -6.70 1.33
N HIS A 203 17.50 -6.74 2.61
CA HIS A 203 17.14 -7.85 3.47
C HIS A 203 15.65 -7.82 3.83
N ASP A 204 15.05 -9.00 4.02
CA ASP A 204 13.64 -9.18 4.42
C ASP A 204 13.25 -8.37 5.64
N ASN A 205 14.15 -8.27 6.62
CA ASN A 205 13.93 -7.50 7.84
C ASN A 205 13.75 -6.00 7.54
N ASP A 206 14.40 -5.49 6.50
CA ASP A 206 14.40 -4.07 6.11
C ASP A 206 13.20 -3.69 5.23
N ILE A 207 12.40 -4.67 4.80
CA ILE A 207 11.12 -4.44 4.08
C ILE A 207 9.91 -5.11 4.74
N SER A 208 10.08 -5.65 5.94
CA SER A 208 9.08 -6.48 6.64
C SER A 208 7.71 -5.79 6.82
N ALA A 209 7.68 -4.46 6.93
CA ALA A 209 6.44 -3.69 7.04
C ALA A 209 5.56 -3.76 5.77
N PHE A 210 6.17 -3.99 4.60
CA PHE A 210 5.49 -4.05 3.31
C PHE A 210 5.13 -5.48 2.89
N THR A 211 5.83 -6.47 3.44
CA THR A 211 5.63 -7.89 3.12
C THR A 211 4.73 -8.61 4.12
N TYR A 212 4.37 -8.01 5.25
CA TYR A 212 3.55 -8.67 6.28
C TYR A 212 2.14 -9.04 5.78
N GLU A 213 1.50 -8.21 4.95
CA GLU A 213 0.17 -8.47 4.39
C GLU A 213 0.22 -9.38 3.12
N LYS A 214 1.43 -9.71 2.63
CA LYS A 214 1.72 -10.30 1.32
C LYS A 214 1.01 -11.63 1.06
N THR A 215 0.90 -12.52 2.05
CA THR A 215 0.44 -13.90 1.79
C THR A 215 -1.07 -14.01 1.55
N LEU A 216 -1.91 -13.35 2.37
CA LEU A 216 -3.36 -13.49 2.26
C LEU A 216 -3.95 -12.66 1.12
N VAL A 217 -3.39 -11.46 0.88
CA VAL A 217 -3.90 -10.54 -0.14
C VAL A 217 -3.51 -11.00 -1.55
N MET A 218 -2.32 -11.59 -1.74
CA MET A 218 -1.91 -12.14 -3.04
C MET A 218 -2.76 -13.33 -3.48
N GLU A 219 -3.10 -14.24 -2.56
CA GLU A 219 -3.93 -15.40 -2.89
C GLU A 219 -5.35 -15.00 -3.29
N GLN A 220 -5.97 -14.07 -2.54
CA GLN A 220 -7.26 -13.50 -2.90
C GLN A 220 -7.21 -12.79 -4.26
N ARG A 221 -6.13 -12.03 -4.54
CA ARG A 221 -5.92 -11.39 -5.84
C ARG A 221 -5.80 -12.41 -6.98
N SER A 222 -5.07 -13.50 -6.77
CA SER A 222 -4.95 -14.58 -7.77
C SER A 222 -6.31 -15.24 -8.06
N GLN A 223 -7.13 -15.46 -7.03
CA GLN A 223 -8.50 -15.97 -7.20
C GLN A 223 -9.39 -14.98 -7.96
N MET A 224 -9.32 -13.69 -7.64
CA MET A 224 -10.04 -12.64 -8.37
C MET A 224 -9.64 -12.58 -9.84
N LEU A 225 -8.34 -12.64 -10.15
CA LEU A 225 -7.84 -12.66 -11.54
C LEU A 225 -8.34 -13.86 -12.33
N LYS A 226 -8.45 -15.04 -11.70
CA LYS A 226 -9.03 -16.23 -12.33
C LYS A 226 -10.52 -16.03 -12.67
N GLN A 227 -11.26 -15.29 -11.85
CA GLN A 227 -12.68 -15.01 -12.09
C GLN A 227 -12.93 -13.97 -13.19
N MET A 228 -11.97 -13.08 -13.48
CA MET A 228 -12.15 -12.00 -14.46
C MET A 228 -12.04 -12.43 -15.94
N HIS A 229 -11.87 -13.73 -16.22
CA HIS A 229 -11.80 -14.29 -17.59
C HIS A 229 -10.85 -13.53 -18.55
N LEU A 230 -9.73 -13.01 -18.03
CA LEU A 230 -8.75 -12.27 -18.81
C LEU A 230 -8.09 -13.17 -19.87
N SER A 231 -7.95 -12.62 -21.08
CA SER A 231 -7.15 -13.26 -22.14
C SER A 231 -5.69 -13.40 -21.71
N ARG A 232 -4.95 -14.32 -22.32
CA ARG A 232 -3.53 -14.52 -22.03
C ARG A 232 -2.72 -13.23 -22.21
N THR A 233 -2.99 -12.49 -23.28
CA THR A 233 -2.34 -11.20 -23.58
C THR A 233 -2.66 -10.10 -22.56
N GLU A 234 -3.85 -10.09 -21.96
CA GLU A 234 -4.20 -9.11 -20.92
C GLU A 234 -3.54 -9.46 -19.59
N ARG A 235 -3.44 -10.76 -19.27
CA ARG A 235 -2.76 -11.24 -18.06
C ARG A 235 -1.26 -10.93 -18.09
N GLU A 236 -0.64 -11.09 -19.25
CA GLU A 236 0.78 -10.75 -19.49
C GLU A 236 1.03 -9.23 -19.45
N ARG A 237 -0.01 -8.39 -19.54
CA ARG A 237 0.08 -6.93 -19.41
C ARG A 237 -0.15 -6.42 -17.98
N GLU A 238 -0.51 -7.29 -17.04
CA GLU A 238 -0.59 -6.94 -15.62
C GLU A 238 0.79 -7.07 -14.96
N ILE A 239 1.40 -5.97 -14.53
CA ILE A 239 2.79 -6.00 -14.07
C ILE A 239 3.04 -6.88 -12.84
N GLN A 240 2.07 -6.96 -11.92
CA GLN A 240 2.27 -7.63 -10.65
C GLN A 240 2.47 -9.14 -10.87
N SER A 241 1.79 -9.74 -11.85
CA SER A 241 1.91 -11.16 -12.19
C SER A 241 3.33 -11.51 -12.62
N ILE A 242 3.97 -10.66 -13.42
CA ILE A 242 5.35 -10.86 -13.91
C ILE A 242 6.33 -10.89 -12.74
N THR A 243 6.28 -9.93 -11.83
CA THR A 243 7.17 -9.95 -10.66
C THR A 243 6.90 -11.11 -9.72
N ASP A 244 5.65 -11.55 -9.60
CA ASP A 244 5.30 -12.68 -8.75
C ASP A 244 5.80 -14.01 -9.37
N GLU A 245 5.82 -14.13 -10.70
CA GLU A 245 6.43 -15.25 -11.43
C GLU A 245 7.96 -15.27 -11.26
N SER A 246 8.64 -14.12 -11.42
CA SER A 246 10.10 -14.03 -11.22
C SER A 246 10.52 -14.35 -9.77
N ARG A 247 9.66 -14.05 -8.78
CA ARG A 247 9.87 -14.40 -7.36
C ARG A 247 9.54 -15.87 -7.03
N SER A 248 8.49 -16.43 -7.64
CA SER A 248 8.00 -17.79 -7.32
C SER A 248 8.76 -18.92 -8.03
N SER A 249 9.29 -18.66 -9.23
CA SER A 249 10.07 -19.61 -10.03
C SER A 249 11.34 -20.09 -9.31
N ILE A 250 11.93 -19.26 -8.44
CA ILE A 250 13.13 -19.60 -7.65
C ILE A 250 12.77 -20.41 -6.39
N ARG A 251 11.65 -20.07 -5.73
CA ARG A 251 11.22 -20.76 -4.50
C ARG A 251 10.90 -22.24 -4.73
N ARG A 252 10.34 -22.58 -5.90
CA ARG A 252 10.17 -24.00 -6.33
C ARG A 252 11.50 -24.69 -6.62
N LYS A 253 12.50 -23.97 -7.15
CA LYS A 253 13.82 -24.52 -7.44
C LYS A 253 14.61 -24.84 -6.15
N ASN A 254 14.47 -24.00 -5.12
CA ASN A 254 15.08 -24.25 -3.80
C ASN A 254 14.35 -25.33 -3.00
N GLN A 255 13.02 -25.43 -3.08
CA GLN A 255 12.28 -26.56 -2.47
C GLN A 255 12.59 -27.90 -3.16
N GLY A 256 12.68 -27.93 -4.49
CA GLY A 256 13.08 -29.14 -5.22
C GLY A 256 14.52 -29.61 -4.95
N ALA A 257 15.42 -28.69 -4.56
CA ALA A 257 16.79 -29.03 -4.16
C ALA A 257 16.91 -29.57 -2.73
N THR A 258 15.91 -29.36 -1.87
CA THR A 258 15.92 -29.85 -0.49
C THR A 258 15.31 -31.26 -0.37
N GLU A 259 14.53 -31.70 -1.36
CA GLU A 259 13.97 -33.05 -1.44
C GLU A 259 14.85 -34.06 -2.21
N THR A 260 15.92 -33.61 -2.88
CA THR A 260 16.78 -34.48 -3.70
C THR A 260 18.01 -35.07 -2.99
N VAL A 261 18.20 -34.84 -1.68
CA VAL A 261 19.34 -35.40 -0.94
C VAL A 261 19.05 -36.76 -0.28
N ASN A 262 17.81 -37.26 -0.30
CA ASN A 262 17.45 -38.48 0.46
C ASN A 262 16.96 -39.70 -0.33
N LEU A 263 17.18 -39.78 -1.64
CA LEU A 263 16.87 -40.99 -2.41
C LEU A 263 17.97 -41.32 -3.43
N SER A 264 19.13 -41.72 -2.91
CA SER A 264 20.09 -42.52 -3.68
C SER A 264 19.94 -43.98 -3.29
N GLN A 265 19.07 -44.73 -3.98
CA GLN A 265 19.30 -46.14 -4.30
C GLN A 265 18.26 -46.68 -5.30
N GLN A 266 18.81 -47.33 -6.33
CA GLN A 266 18.20 -48.17 -7.36
C GLN A 266 17.77 -47.49 -8.68
N ALA A 267 18.62 -47.75 -9.67
CA ALA A 267 18.38 -47.74 -11.12
C ALA A 267 17.12 -48.56 -11.49
N SER A 268 16.46 -48.50 -12.64
CA SER A 268 16.72 -48.20 -14.07
C SER A 268 15.30 -48.26 -14.73
N THR A 269 14.89 -47.56 -15.79
CA THR A 269 15.13 -47.78 -17.23
C THR A 269 14.14 -46.89 -18.02
N MET A 270 14.65 -46.22 -19.07
CA MET A 270 14.09 -45.98 -20.42
C MET A 270 12.64 -45.51 -20.69
N GLU A 271 12.60 -44.41 -21.47
CA GLU A 271 11.82 -44.12 -22.69
C GLU A 271 10.50 -43.30 -22.66
N ASP A 272 10.42 -42.48 -23.72
CA ASP A 272 9.52 -41.38 -24.10
C ASP A 272 8.02 -41.68 -24.12
N THR A 273 7.16 -40.66 -23.90
CA THR A 273 6.27 -40.05 -24.93
C THR A 273 5.17 -39.14 -24.36
N GLN A 274 5.03 -37.97 -25.00
CA GLN A 274 3.83 -37.22 -25.41
C GLN A 274 2.75 -36.67 -24.45
N GLU A 275 2.18 -35.59 -25.00
CA GLU A 275 1.27 -34.57 -24.49
C GLU A 275 -0.20 -35.00 -24.28
N ASP A 276 -0.92 -34.11 -23.59
CA ASP A 276 -2.36 -33.83 -23.63
C ASP A 276 -3.38 -34.91 -23.19
N GLU A 277 -4.18 -34.59 -22.18
CA GLU A 277 -5.60 -34.27 -22.36
C GLU A 277 -6.29 -33.92 -21.03
N ALA A 278 -7.16 -32.91 -21.10
CA ALA A 278 -8.12 -32.56 -20.08
C ALA A 278 -9.32 -33.52 -20.12
N GLN A 279 -9.94 -33.82 -18.98
CA GLN A 279 -11.39 -34.05 -18.89
C GLN A 279 -11.92 -34.01 -17.46
N LEU A 280 -13.17 -33.57 -17.37
CA LEU A 280 -13.94 -33.15 -16.20
C LEU A 280 -14.80 -34.29 -15.62
N ILE A 281 -15.55 -33.93 -14.54
CA ILE A 281 -16.82 -34.46 -14.01
C ILE A 281 -16.71 -35.79 -13.22
N HIS A 282 -17.24 -36.01 -12.00
CA HIS A 282 -18.48 -35.54 -11.36
C HIS A 282 -18.46 -35.64 -9.81
N ASP A 283 -19.41 -34.89 -9.24
CA ASP A 283 -19.89 -34.75 -7.86
C ASP A 283 -20.14 -36.02 -7.04
N LYS A 284 -19.99 -35.94 -5.70
CA LYS A 284 -21.09 -35.90 -4.71
C LYS A 284 -20.62 -36.06 -3.25
N ASN A 285 -21.15 -35.15 -2.41
CA ASN A 285 -21.37 -35.16 -0.95
C ASN A 285 -21.08 -36.45 -0.14
N THR A 286 -20.47 -36.30 1.05
CA THR A 286 -21.11 -36.55 2.38
C THR A 286 -20.12 -36.37 3.55
N ALA A 287 -20.48 -35.44 4.44
CA ALA A 287 -20.35 -35.39 5.91
C ALA A 287 -19.23 -36.16 6.65
N SER A 288 -18.36 -35.36 7.30
CA SER A 288 -17.92 -35.40 8.70
C SER A 288 -17.67 -36.74 9.42
N TYR A 289 -16.42 -36.96 9.84
CA TYR A 289 -16.07 -37.47 11.18
C TYR A 289 -14.77 -36.84 11.68
N ALA A 290 -14.81 -36.35 12.92
CA ALA A 290 -13.68 -35.85 13.68
C ALA A 290 -12.90 -37.01 14.33
N ALA A 291 -11.58 -36.89 14.41
CA ALA A 291 -10.80 -37.44 15.52
C ALA A 291 -9.43 -36.75 15.57
N ALA A 292 -9.14 -36.14 16.72
CA ALA A 292 -7.88 -35.52 17.07
C ALA A 292 -6.75 -36.55 17.17
N ASN A 293 -5.54 -36.15 16.81
CA ASN A 293 -4.34 -36.65 17.48
C ASN A 293 -3.25 -35.59 17.45
N ASP A 294 -3.09 -34.92 18.60
CA ASP A 294 -2.03 -33.95 18.90
C ASP A 294 -0.70 -34.67 19.16
N LYS A 295 0.36 -34.26 18.45
CA LYS A 295 1.74 -34.28 18.95
C LYS A 295 2.40 -32.95 18.58
N PRO A 296 3.02 -32.23 19.54
CA PRO A 296 3.65 -30.95 19.26
C PRO A 296 5.04 -31.19 18.65
N ASP A 297 5.19 -30.91 17.36
CA ASP A 297 6.51 -30.79 16.73
C ASP A 297 7.00 -29.35 16.88
N VAL A 298 8.17 -29.20 17.50
CA VAL A 298 8.79 -27.91 17.83
C VAL A 298 9.55 -27.43 16.60
N GLY A 299 8.85 -26.80 15.66
CA GLY A 299 9.43 -26.05 14.55
C GLY A 299 9.91 -24.65 14.98
N PRO A 300 10.81 -24.01 14.21
CA PRO A 300 11.49 -22.78 14.64
C PRO A 300 10.50 -21.63 14.80
N ASP A 301 10.67 -20.94 15.92
CA ASP A 301 9.83 -19.87 16.48
C ASP A 301 9.53 -18.78 15.43
N ARG A 302 8.39 -18.90 14.73
CA ARG A 302 7.90 -17.87 13.81
C ARG A 302 7.34 -16.71 14.63
N VAL A 303 8.19 -15.73 14.89
CA VAL A 303 7.84 -14.48 15.58
C VAL A 303 6.66 -13.80 14.85
N HIS A 304 5.51 -13.78 15.52
CA HIS A 304 4.28 -13.18 15.01
C HIS A 304 4.42 -11.64 15.02
N MET A 305 4.45 -11.02 13.84
CA MET A 305 4.71 -9.58 13.67
C MET A 305 3.44 -8.73 13.85
N THR A 306 2.84 -8.74 15.04
CA THR A 306 1.69 -7.90 15.39
C THR A 306 2.11 -6.50 15.84
N TRP A 307 1.20 -5.53 15.67
CA TRP A 307 1.46 -4.12 15.95
C TRP A 307 1.42 -3.73 17.44
N THR A 308 1.02 -4.67 18.32
CA THR A 308 1.30 -4.69 19.76
C THR A 308 1.25 -6.15 20.29
N LYS A 309 1.66 -6.36 21.55
CA LYS A 309 1.86 -7.62 22.31
C LYS A 309 0.63 -8.58 22.29
N ASP A 310 0.77 -9.81 21.77
CA ASP A 310 -0.21 -10.90 22.00
C ASP A 310 -0.15 -11.53 23.42
N LYS A 311 0.80 -11.12 24.26
CA LYS A 311 1.03 -11.67 25.61
C LYS A 311 0.28 -10.98 26.76
N LEU A 312 -0.75 -10.15 26.51
CA LEU A 312 -1.51 -9.48 27.59
C LEU A 312 -2.85 -10.14 27.92
N LEU A 313 -3.36 -11.03 27.06
CA LEU A 313 -4.60 -11.77 27.32
C LEU A 313 -4.38 -13.01 28.20
N THR A 314 -3.18 -13.59 28.20
CA THR A 314 -2.86 -14.78 29.01
C THR A 314 -2.51 -14.44 30.47
N GLU A 315 -2.04 -13.22 30.75
CA GLU A 315 -1.68 -12.80 32.12
C GLU A 315 -2.90 -12.38 32.96
N ARG A 316 -3.98 -11.88 32.32
CA ARG A 316 -5.18 -11.42 33.04
C ARG A 316 -5.97 -12.55 33.70
N ASN A 317 -5.78 -13.79 33.26
CA ASN A 317 -6.41 -14.98 33.84
C ASN A 317 -5.59 -15.63 34.97
N ARG A 318 -4.43 -15.07 35.35
CA ARG A 318 -3.55 -15.68 36.36
C ARG A 318 -3.32 -14.86 37.62
N SER A 319 -3.79 -13.63 37.71
CA SER A 319 -3.51 -12.74 38.85
C SER A 319 -4.79 -12.31 39.58
N ARG A 320 -5.27 -13.18 40.45
CA ARG A 320 -6.19 -12.84 41.56
C ARG A 320 -5.45 -13.11 42.87
N GLU A 321 -4.50 -12.25 43.25
CA GLU A 321 -4.11 -12.05 44.66
C GLU A 321 -3.58 -10.61 44.85
N PRO A 322 -3.99 -9.90 45.92
CA PRO A 322 -3.57 -8.52 46.15
C PRO A 322 -2.29 -8.48 47.00
N ASN A 323 -1.20 -7.93 46.46
CA ASN A 323 -0.04 -7.58 47.28
C ASN A 323 0.56 -6.24 46.87
N THR A 324 0.67 -5.33 47.84
CA THR A 324 0.84 -3.87 47.72
C THR A 324 2.26 -3.39 47.35
N ASN A 325 3.14 -4.28 46.89
CA ASN A 325 4.56 -3.95 46.64
C ASN A 325 4.93 -3.77 45.15
N MET A 326 3.97 -3.71 44.23
CA MET A 326 4.25 -3.56 42.79
C MET A 326 4.51 -2.13 42.29
N ALA A 327 4.23 -1.09 43.09
CA ALA A 327 4.31 0.30 42.59
C ALA A 327 5.74 0.82 42.32
N VAL A 328 6.78 0.21 42.92
CA VAL A 328 8.16 0.72 42.82
C VAL A 328 8.99 -0.01 41.75
N ARG A 329 8.55 -1.19 41.30
CA ARG A 329 9.30 -2.02 40.32
C ARG A 329 8.95 -1.70 38.86
N ASP A 330 7.77 -1.14 38.60
CA ASP A 330 7.30 -0.77 37.25
C ASP A 330 7.92 0.53 36.71
N LEU A 331 8.58 1.34 37.56
CA LEU A 331 9.19 2.60 37.10
C LEU A 331 10.52 2.39 36.34
N PHE A 332 11.17 1.23 36.50
CA PHE A 332 12.48 0.93 35.88
C PHE A 332 12.44 -0.23 34.85
N SER A 333 11.25 -0.69 34.45
CA SER A 333 11.10 -1.77 33.46
C SER A 333 10.41 -1.35 32.15
N MET A 334 10.63 -0.13 31.68
CA MET A 334 10.38 0.21 30.28
C MET A 334 11.53 -0.29 29.41
N LYS A 335 11.52 -1.59 29.08
CA LYS A 335 12.32 -2.08 27.94
C LYS A 335 11.64 -1.60 26.64
N PRO A 336 12.36 -0.94 25.72
CA PRO A 336 11.81 -0.58 24.41
C PRO A 336 11.24 -1.83 23.74
N ASN A 337 10.02 -1.72 23.21
CA ASN A 337 9.34 -2.85 22.58
C ASN A 337 10.14 -3.32 21.35
N GLN A 338 10.71 -4.53 21.38
CA GLN A 338 11.63 -5.01 20.35
C GLN A 338 11.00 -5.02 18.94
N SER A 339 9.69 -5.22 18.81
CA SER A 339 9.02 -5.18 17.50
C SER A 339 8.93 -3.76 16.93
N ASN A 340 8.66 -2.76 17.79
CA ASN A 340 8.64 -1.35 17.39
C ASN A 340 10.05 -0.88 17.01
N VAL A 341 11.06 -1.27 17.79
CA VAL A 341 12.48 -0.97 17.48
C VAL A 341 12.89 -1.57 16.14
N ARG A 342 12.52 -2.84 15.88
CA ARG A 342 12.80 -3.50 14.60
C ARG A 342 12.13 -2.78 13.42
N ARG A 343 10.87 -2.38 13.55
CA ARG A 343 10.17 -1.63 12.49
C ARG A 343 10.74 -0.24 12.29
N MET A 344 11.19 0.42 13.35
CA MET A 344 11.89 1.70 13.20
C MET A 344 13.20 1.53 12.44
N HIS A 345 13.96 0.47 12.72
CA HIS A 345 15.16 0.12 11.96
C HIS A 345 14.84 -0.14 10.47
N THR A 346 13.76 -0.87 10.17
CA THR A 346 13.25 -1.06 8.80
C THR A 346 12.98 0.28 8.11
N ALA A 347 12.25 1.21 8.75
CA ALA A 347 11.97 2.53 8.20
C ALA A 347 13.25 3.32 7.90
N VAL A 348 14.20 3.35 8.85
CA VAL A 348 15.48 4.04 8.69
C VAL A 348 16.28 3.46 7.53
N LYS A 349 16.42 2.12 7.45
CA LYS A 349 17.19 1.47 6.39
C LYS A 349 16.61 1.72 5.00
N LEU A 350 15.28 1.60 4.86
CA LEU A 350 14.63 1.92 3.60
C LEU A 350 14.77 3.41 3.26
N ASN A 351 14.57 4.31 4.23
CA ASN A 351 14.72 5.74 4.02
C ASN A 351 16.15 6.13 3.58
N GLU A 352 17.19 5.59 4.22
CA GLU A 352 18.60 5.81 3.86
C GLU A 352 18.81 5.55 2.36
N VAL A 353 18.28 4.44 1.85
CA VAL A 353 18.43 4.03 0.45
C VAL A 353 17.59 4.91 -0.48
N VAL A 354 16.36 5.26 -0.09
CA VAL A 354 15.47 6.14 -0.86
C VAL A 354 16.07 7.55 -0.98
N VAL A 355 16.47 8.16 0.13
CA VAL A 355 17.08 9.50 0.15
C VAL A 355 18.35 9.52 -0.68
N ASN A 356 19.25 8.54 -0.52
CA ASN A 356 20.51 8.49 -1.27
C ASN A 356 20.30 8.50 -2.79
N LYS A 357 19.23 7.88 -3.30
CA LYS A 357 18.95 7.82 -4.75
C LYS A 357 17.97 8.89 -5.24
N SER A 358 17.10 9.42 -4.38
CA SER A 358 15.92 10.20 -4.75
C SER A 358 15.80 11.56 -4.05
N GLN A 359 16.76 12.01 -3.24
CA GLN A 359 16.72 13.31 -2.57
C GLN A 359 16.53 14.49 -3.55
N GLY A 360 17.14 14.42 -4.73
CA GLY A 360 17.02 15.44 -5.78
C GLY A 360 15.83 15.27 -6.73
N ALA A 361 14.97 14.27 -6.51
CA ALA A 361 13.84 14.01 -7.38
C ALA A 361 12.79 15.11 -7.29
N HIS A 362 12.09 15.38 -8.39
CA HIS A 362 10.96 16.30 -8.38
C HIS A 362 9.75 15.71 -7.66
N LEU A 363 9.57 14.39 -7.68
CA LEU A 363 8.50 13.72 -6.94
C LEU A 363 8.93 12.29 -6.64
N VAL A 364 8.69 11.84 -5.41
CA VAL A 364 8.92 10.45 -5.00
C VAL A 364 7.56 9.79 -4.74
N LEU A 365 7.28 8.68 -5.42
CA LEU A 365 6.12 7.83 -5.18
C LEU A 365 6.58 6.60 -4.41
N LEU A 366 5.88 6.30 -3.32
CA LEU A 366 6.18 5.16 -2.45
C LEU A 366 4.88 4.43 -2.11
N ASN A 367 4.95 3.11 -1.98
CA ASN A 367 3.86 2.35 -1.39
C ASN A 367 3.62 2.81 0.06
N MET A 368 2.36 2.80 0.50
CA MET A 368 1.99 3.02 1.89
C MET A 368 1.74 1.67 2.59
N PRO A 369 2.48 1.33 3.66
CA PRO A 369 2.24 0.11 4.42
C PRO A 369 0.86 0.14 5.11
N GLY A 370 0.32 -1.04 5.42
CA GLY A 370 -0.98 -1.16 6.07
C GLY A 370 -0.99 -0.62 7.50
N PRO A 371 -2.06 0.08 7.92
CA PRO A 371 -2.19 0.49 9.30
C PRO A 371 -2.33 -0.75 10.20
N PRO A 372 -1.92 -0.66 11.47
CA PRO A 372 -1.99 -1.75 12.44
C PRO A 372 -3.42 -2.29 12.60
N LYS A 373 -3.68 -3.59 12.74
CA LYS A 373 -5.06 -4.05 13.02
C LYS A 373 -5.58 -3.53 14.36
N ASN A 374 -4.70 -3.34 15.33
CA ASN A 374 -5.03 -2.82 16.65
C ASN A 374 -4.80 -1.30 16.73
N ARG A 375 -5.67 -0.61 17.48
CA ARG A 375 -5.58 0.86 17.64
C ARG A 375 -4.41 1.29 18.54
N GLY A 376 -3.92 0.39 19.41
CA GLY A 376 -2.77 0.67 20.28
C GLY A 376 -1.44 0.86 19.55
N GLY A 377 -1.36 0.48 18.26
CA GLY A 377 -0.17 0.65 17.43
C GLY A 377 -0.17 1.91 16.55
N ASP A 378 -1.23 2.71 16.60
CA ASP A 378 -1.49 3.79 15.64
C ASP A 378 -0.40 4.90 15.67
N GLU A 379 0.05 5.28 16.86
CA GLU A 379 1.12 6.28 17.01
C GLU A 379 2.46 5.78 16.45
N ASN A 380 2.79 4.50 16.73
CA ASN A 380 4.01 3.89 16.18
C ASN A 380 3.97 3.81 14.64
N TYR A 381 2.78 3.67 14.06
CA TYR A 381 2.59 3.69 12.61
C TYR A 381 2.84 5.09 12.03
N MET A 382 2.37 6.15 12.69
CA MET A 382 2.68 7.52 12.27
C MET A 382 4.17 7.83 12.38
N GLU A 383 4.81 7.44 13.47
CA GLU A 383 6.27 7.61 13.63
C GLU A 383 7.05 6.84 12.56
N PHE A 384 6.64 5.60 12.26
CA PHE A 384 7.24 4.81 11.18
C PHE A 384 7.17 5.53 9.82
N LEU A 385 5.99 6.07 9.47
CA LEU A 385 5.79 6.79 8.22
C LEU A 385 6.59 8.10 8.18
N GLU A 386 6.69 8.82 9.30
CA GLU A 386 7.46 10.06 9.36
C GLU A 386 8.95 9.79 9.12
N VAL A 387 9.51 8.78 9.77
CA VAL A 387 10.91 8.36 9.58
C VAL A 387 11.17 7.84 8.16
N LEU A 388 10.23 7.09 7.59
CA LEU A 388 10.34 6.61 6.21
C LEU A 388 10.40 7.75 5.18
N LEU A 389 9.79 8.89 5.49
CA LEU A 389 9.65 10.04 4.58
C LEU A 389 10.57 11.22 4.93
N GLU A 390 11.49 11.03 5.87
CA GLU A 390 12.37 12.08 6.34
C GLU A 390 13.43 12.43 5.29
N GLY A 391 13.67 13.71 5.05
CA GLY A 391 14.64 14.19 4.06
C GLY A 391 14.14 14.21 2.61
N LEU A 392 12.89 13.80 2.36
CA LEU A 392 12.25 13.89 1.05
C LEU A 392 11.36 15.14 0.96
N ASN A 393 11.43 15.84 -0.17
CA ASN A 393 10.66 17.07 -0.37
C ASN A 393 9.19 16.76 -0.76
N ARG A 394 8.94 16.39 -2.01
CA ARG A 394 7.60 16.05 -2.51
C ARG A 394 7.41 14.54 -2.53
N VAL A 395 6.48 14.06 -1.70
CA VAL A 395 6.16 12.63 -1.63
C VAL A 395 4.68 12.40 -1.88
N LEU A 396 4.39 11.36 -2.66
CA LEU A 396 3.05 10.79 -2.80
C LEU A 396 3.08 9.33 -2.33
N LEU A 397 2.47 9.07 -1.18
CA LEU A 397 2.21 7.72 -0.70
C LEU A 397 1.00 7.13 -1.45
N VAL A 398 1.12 5.89 -1.88
CA VAL A 398 0.11 5.19 -2.70
C VAL A 398 -0.25 3.85 -2.04
N ARG A 399 -1.55 3.60 -1.89
CA ARG A 399 -2.10 2.30 -1.46
C ARG A 399 -3.21 1.88 -2.42
N GLY A 400 -3.13 0.68 -2.98
CA GLY A 400 -4.24 0.10 -3.74
C GLY A 400 -5.40 -0.35 -2.85
N GLY A 401 -6.61 -0.38 -3.42
CA GLY A 401 -7.80 -0.99 -2.81
C GLY A 401 -7.85 -2.51 -2.95
N GLY A 402 -6.90 -3.10 -3.69
CA GLY A 402 -6.74 -4.55 -3.90
C GLY A 402 -7.56 -5.11 -5.07
N ARG A 403 -8.26 -4.25 -5.83
CA ARG A 403 -9.12 -4.64 -6.96
C ARG A 403 -8.61 -4.10 -8.30
N GLU A 404 -7.54 -3.33 -8.28
CA GLU A 404 -7.03 -2.64 -9.45
C GLU A 404 -6.20 -3.57 -10.33
N VAL A 405 -6.70 -3.77 -11.54
CA VAL A 405 -6.01 -4.46 -12.63
C VAL A 405 -5.83 -3.46 -13.77
N ILE A 406 -4.56 -3.20 -14.12
CA ILE A 406 -4.20 -2.25 -15.16
C ILE A 406 -3.49 -3.04 -16.25
N THR A 407 -4.17 -3.21 -17.38
CA THR A 407 -3.69 -3.94 -18.56
C THR A 407 -3.36 -3.01 -19.73
N ILE A 408 -3.77 -1.74 -19.65
CA ILE A 408 -3.56 -0.73 -20.69
C ILE A 408 -3.15 0.59 -20.02
N TYR A 409 -2.09 1.18 -20.57
CA TYR A 409 -1.62 2.52 -20.22
C TYR A 409 -1.88 3.42 -21.44
N SER A 410 -2.68 4.47 -21.27
CA SER A 410 -3.24 5.29 -22.36
C SER A 410 -3.06 6.78 -22.16
#